data_AF-A0A9E5SWA2-F1
#
_entry.id   AF-A0A9E5SWA2-F1
#
_cell.length_a   1.000
_cell.length_b   1.000
_cell.length_c   1.000
_cell.angle_alpha   90.00
_cell.angle_beta   90.00
_cell.angle_gamma   90.00
#
_symmetry.space_group_name_H-M   'P 1'
#
loop_
_entity.id
_entity.type
_entity.pdbx_description
1 polymer ?
#
loop_
_entity_poly.entity_id
_entity_poly.type
_entity_poly.pdbx_seq_one_letter_code
_entity_poly.pdbx_strand_id
1 'polypeptide(L)'
;RYGAHGTSHKYLSEEGLKFLPGVEHPRIISCHIGSGASITAIKDGKCVATSMGLTPLGGIMMCTRTGDMDPSVFNYVATVTGKTAEEVYQMFNKKSGFLGICGYSDSRDVLAGADRGDEKCILANKLFIRRIADFIGQYFVRLGGCDLIIFSAGIGENEPRTRREVINQVKEALGIKIDDKINDSIHGKEALISTPESKVKVAVIPTNEEVMIARDAYDMCIKETQY
;
A
#
# COMPACT_ATOMS: atom_id res chain seq x y z
N ARG A 1 16.62 6.45 2.39
CA ARG A 1 15.51 5.70 1.75
C ARG A 1 14.96 6.60 0.65
N TYR A 2 14.85 6.13 -0.59
CA TYR A 2 14.35 6.94 -1.72
C TYR A 2 12.81 6.87 -1.79
N GLY A 3 12.26 5.65 -1.83
CA GLY A 3 10.83 5.43 -2.05
C GLY A 3 10.43 5.39 -3.52
N ALA A 4 9.17 5.01 -3.78
CA ALA A 4 8.54 5.06 -5.10
C ALA A 4 7.02 5.23 -4.98
N HIS A 5 6.31 5.23 -6.11
CA HIS A 5 4.90 5.63 -6.24
C HIS A 5 4.63 7.06 -5.76
N GLY A 6 5.62 7.96 -5.91
CA GLY A 6 5.52 9.34 -5.45
C GLY A 6 4.37 10.11 -6.09
N THR A 7 4.16 9.94 -7.40
CA THR A 7 3.05 10.54 -8.15
C THR A 7 1.69 10.11 -7.59
N SER A 8 1.50 8.81 -7.37
CA SER A 8 0.28 8.28 -6.76
C SER A 8 0.09 8.79 -5.33
N HIS A 9 1.11 8.70 -4.47
CA HIS A 9 0.99 9.18 -3.08
C HIS A 9 0.73 10.69 -2.99
N LYS A 10 1.29 11.49 -3.90
CA LYS A 10 1.00 12.93 -4.01
C LYS A 10 -0.48 13.14 -4.35
N TYR A 11 -0.97 12.50 -5.42
CA TYR A 11 -2.38 12.53 -5.82
C TYR A 11 -3.32 12.18 -4.65
N LEU A 12 -3.06 11.04 -4.00
CA LEU A 12 -3.89 10.55 -2.89
C LEU A 12 -3.89 11.50 -1.70
N SER A 13 -2.76 12.17 -1.44
CA SER A 13 -2.68 13.14 -0.35
C SER A 13 -3.51 14.39 -0.61
N GLU A 14 -3.53 14.87 -1.85
CA GLU A 14 -4.28 16.05 -2.28
C GLU A 14 -5.79 15.74 -2.34
N GLU A 15 -6.18 14.65 -3.00
CA GLU A 15 -7.58 14.24 -3.11
C GLU A 15 -8.17 13.82 -1.75
N GLY A 16 -7.35 13.22 -0.89
CA GLY A 16 -7.74 12.82 0.46
C GLY A 16 -8.21 13.98 1.35
N LEU A 17 -7.77 15.22 1.08
CA LEU A 17 -8.18 16.40 1.84
C LEU A 17 -9.69 16.66 1.77
N LYS A 18 -10.37 16.21 0.71
CA LYS A 18 -11.84 16.28 0.59
C LYS A 18 -12.54 15.57 1.76
N PHE A 19 -11.92 14.53 2.32
CA PHE A 19 -12.45 13.80 3.48
C PHE A 19 -12.08 14.43 4.82
N LEU A 20 -11.25 15.47 4.84
CA LEU A 20 -10.74 16.13 6.05
C LEU A 20 -11.08 17.62 6.08
N PRO A 21 -12.36 18.02 5.92
CA PRO A 21 -12.73 19.43 5.95
C PRO A 21 -12.39 20.04 7.32
N GLY A 22 -11.69 21.18 7.32
CA GLY A 22 -11.32 21.91 8.52
C GLY A 22 -10.13 21.35 9.31
N VAL A 23 -9.45 20.31 8.81
CA VAL A 23 -8.21 19.80 9.45
C VAL A 23 -7.03 20.62 8.94
N GLU A 24 -6.48 21.49 9.79
CA GLU A 24 -5.33 22.35 9.44
C GLU A 24 -4.03 21.57 9.23
N HIS A 25 -3.82 20.51 10.02
CA HIS A 25 -2.59 19.71 10.04
C HIS A 25 -2.83 18.23 9.75
N PRO A 26 -3.18 17.87 8.49
CA PRO A 26 -3.62 16.52 8.16
C PRO A 26 -2.47 15.51 8.25
N ARG A 27 -2.74 14.37 8.90
CA ARG A 27 -1.86 13.19 8.98
C ARG A 27 -2.51 12.03 8.22
N ILE A 28 -1.94 11.70 7.08
CA ILE A 28 -2.49 10.72 6.14
C ILE A 28 -1.54 9.52 6.03
N ILE A 29 -2.11 8.31 6.02
CA ILE A 29 -1.40 7.10 5.62
C ILE A 29 -2.01 6.62 4.30
N SER A 30 -1.26 6.76 3.21
CA SER A 30 -1.68 6.31 1.89
C SER A 30 -1.13 4.92 1.59
N CYS A 31 -2.03 4.02 1.19
CA CYS A 31 -1.77 2.62 0.88
C CYS A 31 -1.99 2.41 -0.62
N HIS A 32 -0.92 2.54 -1.42
CA HIS A 32 -0.93 2.18 -2.83
C HIS A 32 -0.73 0.67 -2.93
N ILE A 33 -1.80 -0.10 -3.11
CA ILE A 33 -1.78 -1.56 -3.09
C ILE A 33 -2.11 -2.08 -4.50
N GLY A 34 -1.07 -2.43 -5.26
CA GLY A 34 -1.18 -3.08 -6.56
C GLY A 34 -0.17 -4.21 -6.70
N SER A 35 0.20 -4.57 -7.94
CA SER A 35 1.22 -5.60 -8.18
C SER A 35 2.58 -5.24 -7.57
N GLY A 36 2.95 -3.96 -7.68
CA GLY A 36 3.88 -3.30 -6.77
C GLY A 36 3.08 -2.50 -5.75
N ALA A 37 3.50 -2.51 -4.48
CA ALA A 37 2.74 -1.90 -3.42
C ALA A 37 3.64 -1.12 -2.44
N SER A 38 3.19 0.06 -2.01
CA SER A 38 3.89 0.84 -1.01
C SER A 38 2.93 1.63 -0.11
N ILE A 39 3.36 1.83 1.13
CA ILE A 39 2.66 2.62 2.14
C ILE A 39 3.46 3.89 2.36
N THR A 40 2.79 5.03 2.54
CA THR A 40 3.45 6.31 2.80
C THR A 40 2.75 7.05 3.93
N ALA A 41 3.54 7.59 4.87
CA ALA A 41 3.11 8.49 5.91
C ALA A 41 3.29 9.93 5.41
N ILE A 42 2.22 10.72 5.47
CA ILE A 42 2.17 12.09 4.98
C ILE A 42 1.69 12.99 6.13
N LYS A 43 2.40 14.09 6.36
CA LYS A 43 2.03 15.12 7.33
C LYS A 43 2.08 16.48 6.65
N ASP A 44 0.99 17.23 6.71
CA ASP A 44 0.90 18.57 6.10
C ASP A 44 1.25 18.55 4.60
N GLY A 45 0.76 17.53 3.88
CA GLY A 45 1.06 17.32 2.45
C GLY A 45 2.48 16.84 2.13
N LYS A 46 3.33 16.64 3.14
CA LYS A 46 4.73 16.21 2.96
C LYS A 46 4.92 14.75 3.36
N CYS A 47 5.59 13.99 2.50
CA CYS A 47 6.01 12.61 2.82
C CYS A 47 7.04 12.64 3.97
N VAL A 48 6.72 12.00 5.09
CA VAL A 48 7.61 11.87 6.26
C VAL A 48 8.24 10.48 6.40
N ALA A 49 7.61 9.46 5.80
CA ALA A 49 8.13 8.10 5.68
C ALA A 49 7.43 7.36 4.52
N THR A 50 8.11 6.40 3.89
CA THR A 50 7.53 5.54 2.86
C THR A 50 8.13 4.14 2.93
N SER A 51 7.40 3.11 2.50
CA SER A 51 7.76 1.71 2.76
C SER A 51 8.82 1.18 1.80
N MET A 52 8.90 1.70 0.58
CA MET A 52 9.93 1.29 -0.38
C MET A 52 11.30 1.88 -0.04
N GLY A 53 12.36 1.13 -0.38
CA GLY A 53 13.73 1.34 0.07
C GLY A 53 14.55 2.29 -0.80
N LEU A 54 15.82 1.91 -1.02
CA LEU A 54 16.62 2.41 -2.13
C LEU A 54 16.00 2.00 -3.48
N THR A 55 15.39 0.81 -3.52
CA THR A 55 14.68 0.27 -4.68
C THR A 55 13.25 -0.11 -4.30
N PRO A 56 12.38 -0.38 -5.30
CA PRO A 56 11.04 -0.90 -5.07
C PRO A 56 10.94 -2.32 -4.49
N LEU A 57 12.08 -2.96 -4.14
CA LEU A 57 12.10 -4.28 -3.50
C LEU A 57 11.79 -4.19 -2.00
N GLY A 58 12.26 -3.15 -1.32
CA GLY A 58 12.02 -2.95 0.11
C GLY A 58 10.56 -2.61 0.42
N GLY A 59 10.15 -2.84 1.66
CA GLY A 59 8.82 -2.52 2.19
C GLY A 59 7.94 -3.74 2.42
N ILE A 60 6.69 -3.67 2.00
CA ILE A 60 5.76 -4.79 2.14
C ILE A 60 6.04 -5.89 1.13
N MET A 61 5.64 -7.11 1.47
CA MET A 61 5.55 -8.19 0.49
C MET A 61 4.61 -7.78 -0.65
N MET A 62 4.90 -8.18 -1.89
CA MET A 62 4.10 -7.83 -3.07
C MET A 62 3.76 -9.09 -3.87
N CYS A 63 3.24 -8.96 -5.09
CA CYS A 63 2.87 -10.11 -5.93
C CYS A 63 4.05 -11.03 -6.25
N THR A 64 5.20 -10.46 -6.60
CA THR A 64 6.40 -11.22 -7.00
C THR A 64 7.66 -10.81 -6.25
N ARG A 65 7.57 -9.81 -5.37
CA ARG A 65 8.69 -9.24 -4.61
C ARG A 65 8.63 -9.65 -3.14
N THR A 66 9.79 -9.88 -2.53
CA THR A 66 9.89 -10.27 -1.12
C THR A 66 9.34 -9.21 -0.16
N GLY A 67 9.55 -7.93 -0.45
CA GLY A 67 9.51 -6.91 0.58
C GLY A 67 10.71 -7.01 1.53
N ASP A 68 10.58 -6.40 2.71
CA ASP A 68 11.59 -6.41 3.76
C ASP A 68 11.80 -7.82 4.33
N MET A 69 13.07 -8.18 4.50
CA MET A 69 13.53 -9.42 5.10
C MET A 69 14.85 -9.21 5.84
N ASP A 70 15.23 -10.18 6.67
CA ASP A 70 16.53 -10.21 7.31
C ASP A 70 17.65 -10.21 6.24
N PRO A 71 18.60 -9.25 6.27
CA PRO A 71 19.70 -9.20 5.31
C PRO A 71 20.54 -10.49 5.23
N SER A 72 20.62 -11.27 6.31
CA SER A 72 21.36 -12.53 6.35
C SER A 72 20.77 -13.60 5.42
N VAL A 73 19.48 -13.51 5.09
CA VAL A 73 18.80 -14.41 4.15
C VAL A 73 19.42 -14.34 2.76
N PHE A 74 19.88 -13.16 2.33
CA PHE A 74 20.53 -13.00 1.03
C PHE A 74 21.78 -13.89 0.93
N ASN A 75 22.67 -13.81 1.92
CA ASN A 75 23.91 -14.59 1.94
C ASN A 75 23.62 -16.09 2.09
N TYR A 76 22.67 -16.45 2.95
CA TYR A 76 22.25 -17.83 3.13
C TYR A 76 21.75 -18.44 1.82
N VAL A 77 20.81 -17.78 1.14
CA VAL A 77 20.25 -18.23 -0.15
C VAL A 77 21.33 -18.37 -1.20
N ALA A 78 22.21 -17.38 -1.34
CA ALA A 78 23.32 -17.44 -2.31
C ALA A 78 24.20 -18.66 -2.06
N THR A 79 24.56 -18.90 -0.79
CA THR A 79 25.43 -20.01 -0.38
C THR A 79 24.78 -21.36 -0.65
N VAL A 80 23.53 -21.58 -0.23
CA VAL A 80 22.87 -22.89 -0.35
C VAL A 80 22.45 -23.23 -1.78
N THR A 81 22.19 -22.22 -2.62
CA THR A 81 21.77 -22.43 -4.02
C THR A 81 22.91 -22.34 -5.02
N GLY A 82 24.10 -21.89 -4.61
CA GLY A 82 25.22 -21.59 -5.50
C GLY A 82 24.94 -20.42 -6.45
N LYS A 83 23.89 -19.63 -6.20
CA LYS A 83 23.48 -18.51 -7.06
C LYS A 83 24.36 -17.29 -6.85
N THR A 84 24.61 -16.58 -7.94
CA THR A 84 25.23 -15.26 -7.90
C THR A 84 24.33 -14.25 -7.19
N ALA A 85 24.93 -13.14 -6.72
CA ALA A 85 24.20 -12.05 -6.11
C ALA A 85 23.06 -11.52 -7.01
N GLU A 86 23.30 -11.42 -8.32
CA GLU A 86 22.30 -10.96 -9.28
C GLU A 86 21.16 -11.96 -9.44
N GLU A 87 21.43 -13.26 -9.50
CA GLU A 87 20.38 -14.28 -9.57
C GLU A 87 19.50 -14.31 -8.32
N VAL A 88 20.09 -14.14 -7.14
CA VAL A 88 19.32 -14.01 -5.88
C VAL A 88 18.49 -12.72 -5.89
N TYR A 89 19.06 -11.61 -6.34
CA TYR A 89 18.34 -10.35 -6.50
C TYR A 89 17.15 -10.46 -7.45
N GLN A 90 17.31 -11.15 -8.59
CA GLN A 90 16.22 -11.42 -9.52
C GLN A 90 15.17 -12.36 -8.92
N MET A 91 15.59 -13.37 -8.16
CA MET A 91 14.67 -14.25 -7.43
C MET A 91 13.82 -13.44 -6.44
N PHE A 92 14.43 -12.51 -5.71
CA PHE A 92 13.72 -11.65 -4.76
C PHE A 92 12.77 -10.67 -5.44
N ASN A 93 13.06 -10.25 -6.67
CA ASN A 93 12.19 -9.33 -7.42
C ASN A 93 11.07 -9.99 -8.23
N LYS A 94 11.28 -11.24 -8.69
CA LYS A 94 10.43 -11.86 -9.72
C LYS A 94 9.83 -13.20 -9.32
N LYS A 95 10.36 -13.87 -8.30
CA LYS A 95 9.99 -15.24 -7.91
C LYS A 95 9.63 -15.36 -6.43
N SER A 96 9.28 -14.25 -5.80
CA SER A 96 8.96 -14.17 -4.37
C SER A 96 7.53 -13.67 -4.17
N GLY A 97 7.18 -13.16 -2.99
CA GLY A 97 5.85 -12.61 -2.75
C GLY A 97 4.76 -13.69 -2.80
N PHE A 98 3.57 -13.32 -3.29
CA PHE A 98 2.50 -14.29 -3.54
C PHE A 98 2.98 -15.46 -4.41
N LEU A 99 3.69 -15.16 -5.51
CA LEU A 99 4.16 -16.17 -6.45
C LEU A 99 5.09 -17.18 -5.76
N GLY A 100 6.02 -16.70 -4.94
CA GLY A 100 6.95 -17.57 -4.22
C GLY A 100 6.30 -18.45 -3.16
N ILE A 101 5.17 -18.03 -2.59
CA ILE A 101 4.50 -18.75 -1.51
C ILE A 101 3.48 -19.76 -2.05
N CYS A 102 2.63 -19.33 -2.97
CA CYS A 102 1.46 -20.09 -3.42
C CYS A 102 1.42 -20.39 -4.92
N GLY A 103 2.38 -19.89 -5.71
CA GLY A 103 2.44 -20.12 -7.15
C GLY A 103 1.58 -19.17 -8.00
N TYR A 104 0.79 -18.29 -7.37
CA TYR A 104 -0.01 -17.26 -8.06
C TYR A 104 0.57 -15.87 -7.80
N SER A 105 0.67 -15.04 -8.84
CA SER A 105 1.04 -13.63 -8.72
C SER A 105 -0.16 -12.68 -8.73
N ASP A 106 -1.32 -13.14 -9.20
CA ASP A 106 -2.56 -12.38 -9.21
C ASP A 106 -3.30 -12.58 -7.89
N SER A 107 -3.65 -11.49 -7.20
CA SER A 107 -4.35 -11.54 -5.91
C SER A 107 -5.73 -12.20 -6.02
N ARG A 108 -6.40 -12.12 -7.18
CA ARG A 108 -7.70 -12.76 -7.41
C ARG A 108 -7.57 -14.27 -7.37
N ASP A 109 -6.50 -14.82 -7.96
CA ASP A 109 -6.21 -16.25 -7.92
C ASP A 109 -5.82 -16.70 -6.51
N VAL A 110 -5.07 -15.87 -5.77
CA VAL A 110 -4.74 -16.11 -4.36
C VAL A 110 -6.00 -16.17 -3.50
N LEU A 111 -6.92 -15.21 -3.64
CA LEU A 111 -8.18 -15.20 -2.89
C LEU A 111 -9.07 -16.39 -3.27
N ALA A 112 -9.19 -16.70 -4.56
CA ALA A 112 -9.96 -17.86 -5.01
C ALA A 112 -9.35 -19.18 -4.50
N GLY A 113 -8.03 -19.29 -4.43
CA GLY A 113 -7.34 -20.43 -3.81
C GLY A 113 -7.63 -20.53 -2.32
N ALA A 114 -7.57 -19.40 -1.61
CA ALA A 114 -7.89 -19.35 -0.19
C ALA A 114 -9.34 -19.76 0.11
N ASP A 115 -10.29 -19.36 -0.74
CA ASP A 115 -11.71 -19.74 -0.61
C ASP A 115 -11.95 -21.23 -0.84
N ARG A 116 -11.09 -21.89 -1.64
CA ARG A 116 -11.07 -23.35 -1.81
C ARG A 116 -10.33 -24.08 -0.69
N GLY A 117 -9.78 -23.37 0.30
CA GLY A 117 -9.04 -23.95 1.42
C GLY A 117 -7.57 -24.27 1.12
N ASP A 118 -6.98 -23.71 0.06
CA ASP A 118 -5.54 -23.87 -0.20
C ASP A 118 -4.71 -23.16 0.89
N GLU A 119 -4.02 -23.94 1.71
CA GLU A 119 -3.23 -23.46 2.84
C GLU A 119 -2.13 -22.47 2.42
N LYS A 120 -1.51 -22.65 1.24
CA LYS A 120 -0.48 -21.73 0.75
C LYS A 120 -1.08 -20.40 0.33
N CYS A 121 -2.24 -20.42 -0.31
CA CYS A 121 -2.96 -19.19 -0.67
C CYS A 121 -3.43 -18.44 0.58
N ILE A 122 -3.96 -19.15 1.58
CA ILE A 122 -4.31 -18.56 2.88
C ILE A 122 -3.10 -17.93 3.55
N LEU A 123 -1.96 -18.63 3.59
CA LEU A 123 -0.71 -18.13 4.17
C LEU A 123 -0.20 -16.89 3.41
N ALA A 124 -0.18 -16.95 2.08
CA ALA A 124 0.27 -15.85 1.22
C ALA A 124 -0.55 -14.58 1.49
N ASN A 125 -1.88 -14.70 1.50
CA ASN A 125 -2.76 -13.58 1.81
C ASN A 125 -2.52 -13.06 3.24
N LYS A 126 -2.47 -13.94 4.26
CA LYS A 126 -2.22 -13.54 5.65
C LYS A 126 -0.91 -12.75 5.82
N LEU A 127 0.18 -13.20 5.18
CA LEU A 127 1.47 -12.51 5.22
C LEU A 127 1.40 -11.13 4.56
N PHE A 128 0.71 -11.01 3.42
CA PHE A 128 0.51 -9.73 2.74
C PHE A 128 -0.26 -8.74 3.60
N ILE A 129 -1.42 -9.15 4.12
CA ILE A 129 -2.24 -8.34 5.03
C ILE A 129 -1.42 -7.92 6.26
N ARG A 130 -0.66 -8.85 6.85
CA ARG A 130 0.15 -8.56 8.03
C ARG A 130 1.20 -7.49 7.73
N ARG A 131 1.92 -7.60 6.61
CA ARG A 131 2.94 -6.62 6.25
C ARG A 131 2.35 -5.23 6.01
N ILE A 132 1.18 -5.12 5.40
CA ILE A 132 0.49 -3.82 5.24
C ILE A 132 0.12 -3.25 6.62
N ALA A 133 -0.49 -4.06 7.49
CA ALA A 133 -0.87 -3.66 8.83
C ALA A 133 0.33 -3.21 9.70
N ASP A 134 1.46 -3.92 9.61
CA ASP A 134 2.70 -3.56 10.31
C ASP A 134 3.18 -2.16 9.92
N PHE A 135 3.14 -1.81 8.63
CA PHE A 135 3.53 -0.47 8.16
C PHE A 135 2.52 0.62 8.54
N ILE A 136 1.21 0.32 8.52
CA ILE A 136 0.19 1.25 9.03
C ILE A 136 0.46 1.56 10.51
N GLY A 137 0.72 0.53 11.33
CA GLY A 137 1.05 0.71 12.74
C GLY A 137 2.32 1.54 12.96
N GLN A 138 3.40 1.24 12.23
CA GLN A 138 4.64 2.02 12.27
C GLN A 138 4.41 3.49 11.92
N TYR A 139 3.58 3.76 10.91
CA TYR A 139 3.34 5.11 10.42
C TYR A 139 2.37 5.89 11.27
N PHE A 140 1.39 5.22 11.88
CA PHE A 140 0.55 5.82 12.91
C PHE A 140 1.41 6.35 14.07
N VAL A 141 2.34 5.54 14.57
CA VAL A 141 3.28 5.97 15.63
C VAL A 141 4.18 7.10 15.15
N ARG A 142 4.73 7.00 13.94
CA ARG A 142 5.62 8.01 13.34
C ARG A 142 4.94 9.37 13.21
N LEU A 143 3.66 9.40 12.87
CA LEU A 143 2.85 10.60 12.71
C LEU A 143 2.29 11.15 14.04
N GLY A 144 2.36 10.37 15.13
CA GLY A 144 1.73 10.69 16.42
C GLY A 144 0.21 10.56 16.40
N GLY A 145 -0.32 9.71 15.50
CA GLY A 145 -1.73 9.55 15.19
C GLY A 145 -1.99 9.59 13.68
N CYS A 146 -3.24 9.44 13.27
CA CYS A 146 -3.63 9.46 11.86
C CYS A 146 -5.06 10.00 11.75
N ASP A 147 -5.32 10.83 10.74
CA ASP A 147 -6.65 11.38 10.50
C ASP A 147 -7.34 10.61 9.35
N LEU A 148 -6.57 10.10 8.39
CA LEU A 148 -7.08 9.38 7.21
C LEU A 148 -6.13 8.27 6.76
N ILE A 149 -6.67 7.06 6.56
CA ILE A 149 -6.03 5.97 5.82
C ILE A 149 -6.69 5.87 4.44
N ILE A 150 -5.89 5.82 3.37
CA ILE A 150 -6.38 5.74 2.00
C ILE A 150 -5.94 4.43 1.37
N PHE A 151 -6.86 3.67 0.78
CA PHE A 151 -6.54 2.55 -0.10
C PHE A 151 -6.68 2.94 -1.56
N SER A 152 -5.70 2.52 -2.37
CA SER A 152 -5.65 2.83 -3.79
C SER A 152 -4.90 1.74 -4.58
N ALA A 153 -4.77 1.93 -5.90
CA ALA A 153 -4.24 1.01 -6.88
C ALA A 153 -5.05 -0.29 -7.02
N GLY A 154 -4.64 -1.15 -7.95
CA GLY A 154 -5.45 -2.27 -8.44
C GLY A 154 -6.09 -3.16 -7.36
N ILE A 155 -5.36 -3.50 -6.30
CA ILE A 155 -5.89 -4.32 -5.19
C ILE A 155 -6.65 -3.43 -4.20
N GLY A 156 -6.08 -2.31 -3.78
CA GLY A 156 -6.69 -1.43 -2.77
C GLY A 156 -8.04 -0.86 -3.21
N GLU A 157 -8.21 -0.59 -4.50
CA GLU A 157 -9.46 -0.07 -5.08
C GLU A 157 -10.54 -1.13 -5.25
N ASN A 158 -10.16 -2.37 -5.56
CA ASN A 158 -11.08 -3.38 -6.07
C ASN A 158 -11.32 -4.57 -5.14
N GLU A 159 -10.57 -4.72 -4.05
CA GLU A 159 -10.70 -5.86 -3.13
C GLU A 159 -11.19 -5.42 -1.73
N PRO A 160 -12.52 -5.34 -1.51
CA PRO A 160 -13.12 -5.05 -0.20
C PRO A 160 -12.62 -5.97 0.92
N ARG A 161 -12.42 -7.26 0.61
CA ARG A 161 -11.88 -8.26 1.53
C ARG A 161 -10.50 -7.87 2.04
N THR A 162 -9.59 -7.54 1.13
CA THR A 162 -8.21 -7.14 1.46
C THR A 162 -8.21 -5.89 2.35
N ARG A 163 -8.99 -4.86 2.02
CA ARG A 163 -9.14 -3.66 2.87
C ARG A 163 -9.64 -4.01 4.28
N ARG A 164 -10.70 -4.81 4.37
CA ARG A 164 -11.28 -5.26 5.65
C ARG A 164 -10.27 -6.04 6.49
N GLU A 165 -9.57 -7.00 5.89
CA GLU A 165 -8.60 -7.83 6.60
C GLU A 165 -7.40 -7.00 7.10
N VAL A 166 -6.92 -6.02 6.33
CA VAL A 166 -5.88 -5.07 6.78
C VAL A 166 -6.38 -4.26 7.97
N ILE A 167 -7.56 -3.63 7.84
CA ILE A 167 -8.10 -2.78 8.91
C ILE A 167 -8.38 -3.58 10.17
N ASN A 168 -8.86 -4.82 10.07
CA ASN A 168 -9.09 -5.69 11.22
C ASN A 168 -7.83 -5.95 12.06
N GLN A 169 -6.63 -5.86 11.49
CA GLN A 169 -5.39 -6.02 12.27
C GLN A 169 -5.01 -4.78 13.09
N VAL A 170 -5.54 -3.60 12.75
CA VAL A 170 -5.13 -2.32 13.36
C VAL A 170 -6.28 -1.57 14.03
N LYS A 171 -7.54 -1.97 13.79
CA LYS A 171 -8.72 -1.18 14.17
C LYS A 171 -8.84 -0.90 15.66
N GLU A 172 -8.50 -1.85 16.53
CA GLU A 172 -8.62 -1.67 17.98
C GLU A 172 -7.60 -0.64 18.49
N ALA A 173 -6.36 -0.70 17.97
CA ALA A 173 -5.31 0.23 18.35
C ALA A 173 -5.56 1.65 17.80
N LEU A 174 -6.11 1.76 16.60
CA LEU A 174 -6.34 3.04 15.93
C LEU A 174 -7.74 3.61 16.18
N GLY A 175 -8.67 2.84 16.75
CA GLY A 175 -10.06 3.24 16.93
C GLY A 175 -10.84 3.37 15.62
N ILE A 176 -10.61 2.44 14.67
CA ILE A 176 -11.26 2.43 13.36
C ILE A 176 -12.57 1.66 13.40
N LYS A 177 -13.61 2.21 12.77
CA LYS A 177 -14.89 1.54 12.52
C LYS A 177 -15.20 1.61 11.03
N ILE A 178 -15.33 0.45 10.38
CA ILE A 178 -15.65 0.34 8.95
C ILE A 178 -17.15 0.15 8.78
N ASP A 179 -17.72 0.81 7.76
CA ASP A 179 -19.02 0.46 7.21
C ASP A 179 -18.83 -0.67 6.20
N ASP A 180 -19.16 -1.90 6.62
CA ASP A 180 -18.97 -3.08 5.78
C ASP A 180 -19.82 -3.04 4.50
N LYS A 181 -21.02 -2.44 4.54
CA LYS A 181 -21.89 -2.36 3.37
C LYS A 181 -21.30 -1.42 2.33
N ILE A 182 -20.79 -0.26 2.76
CA ILE A 182 -20.11 0.66 1.85
C ILE A 182 -18.84 -0.02 1.33
N ASN A 183 -18.00 -0.58 2.21
CA ASN A 183 -16.76 -1.24 1.80
C ASN A 183 -17.00 -2.32 0.73
N ASP A 184 -18.01 -3.18 0.89
CA ASP A 184 -18.33 -4.25 -0.05
C ASP A 184 -18.93 -3.75 -1.37
N SER A 185 -19.54 -2.56 -1.38
CA SER A 185 -20.15 -1.99 -2.59
C SER A 185 -19.15 -1.27 -3.51
N ILE A 186 -17.94 -1.01 -3.03
CA ILE A 186 -16.96 -0.14 -3.70
C ILE A 186 -15.88 -0.95 -4.42
N HIS A 187 -15.83 -0.76 -5.74
CA HIS A 187 -14.80 -1.25 -6.65
C HIS A 187 -14.40 -0.13 -7.62
N GLY A 188 -13.15 0.33 -7.56
CA GLY A 188 -12.64 1.35 -8.48
C GLY A 188 -13.32 2.72 -8.36
N LYS A 189 -13.98 3.00 -7.24
CA LYS A 189 -14.71 4.26 -6.98
C LYS A 189 -14.22 4.92 -5.70
N GLU A 190 -14.24 6.24 -5.71
CA GLU A 190 -13.96 7.04 -4.52
C GLU A 190 -15.08 6.88 -3.49
N ALA A 191 -14.73 6.58 -2.24
CA ALA A 191 -15.68 6.50 -1.13
C ALA A 191 -15.01 6.59 0.23
N LEU A 192 -15.70 7.21 1.20
CA LEU A 192 -15.38 7.05 2.62
C LEU A 192 -16.01 5.74 3.11
N ILE A 193 -15.19 4.80 3.58
CA ILE A 193 -15.62 3.46 4.02
C ILE A 193 -15.63 3.31 5.55
N SER A 194 -15.18 4.31 6.30
CA SER A 194 -15.30 4.35 7.76
C SER A 194 -16.63 4.98 8.21
N THR A 195 -17.17 4.53 9.35
CA THR A 195 -18.37 5.13 9.94
C THR A 195 -18.06 6.52 10.54
N PRO A 196 -19.09 7.36 10.78
CA PRO A 196 -18.89 8.67 11.43
C PRO A 196 -18.26 8.60 12.83
N GLU A 197 -18.42 7.48 13.55
CA GLU A 197 -17.86 7.28 14.89
C GLU A 197 -16.41 6.77 14.89
N SER A 198 -15.82 6.55 13.70
CA SER A 198 -14.44 6.12 13.55
C SER A 198 -13.49 7.27 13.91
N LYS A 199 -12.49 7.01 14.76
CA LYS A 199 -11.48 8.02 15.14
C LYS A 199 -10.55 8.37 13.99
N VAL A 200 -10.24 7.37 13.16
CA VAL A 200 -9.45 7.53 11.94
C VAL A 200 -10.36 7.26 10.76
N LYS A 201 -10.42 8.18 9.80
CA LYS A 201 -11.19 7.97 8.58
C LYS A 201 -10.49 6.94 7.69
N VAL A 202 -11.27 6.16 6.95
CA VAL A 202 -10.74 5.23 5.96
C VAL A 202 -11.45 5.47 4.64
N ALA A 203 -10.69 5.70 3.58
CA ALA A 203 -11.23 5.96 2.25
C ALA A 203 -10.62 5.05 1.19
N VAL A 204 -11.36 4.86 0.10
CA VAL A 204 -10.86 4.33 -1.16
C VAL A 204 -10.80 5.50 -2.13
N ILE A 205 -9.66 5.70 -2.79
CA ILE A 205 -9.49 6.74 -3.82
C ILE A 205 -8.77 6.09 -5.01
N PRO A 206 -9.41 6.00 -6.19
CA PRO A 206 -8.75 5.52 -7.39
C PRO A 206 -7.57 6.43 -7.75
N THR A 207 -6.36 5.88 -7.85
CA THR A 207 -5.21 6.71 -8.24
C THR A 207 -5.32 7.08 -9.71
N ASN A 208 -4.87 8.29 -10.07
CA ASN A 208 -4.75 8.71 -11.46
C ASN A 208 -3.39 9.38 -11.67
N GLU A 209 -2.39 8.56 -11.98
CA GLU A 209 -1.01 9.04 -12.14
C GLU A 209 -0.86 9.87 -13.41
N GLU A 210 -1.62 9.53 -14.45
CA GLU A 210 -1.65 10.22 -15.74
C GLU A 210 -2.13 11.68 -15.59
N VAL A 211 -3.18 11.91 -14.81
CA VAL A 211 -3.68 13.26 -14.51
C VAL A 211 -2.63 14.07 -13.75
N MET A 212 -1.90 13.47 -12.81
CA MET A 212 -0.82 14.17 -12.11
C MET A 212 0.33 14.53 -13.03
N ILE A 213 0.74 13.62 -13.91
CA ILE A 213 1.78 13.90 -14.91
C ILE A 213 1.32 15.03 -15.84
N ALA A 214 0.05 15.02 -16.27
CA ALA A 214 -0.50 16.08 -17.11
C ALA A 214 -0.55 17.45 -16.40
N ARG A 215 -0.93 17.48 -15.11
CA ARG A 215 -0.92 18.69 -14.27
C ARG A 215 0.49 19.23 -14.10
N ASP A 216 1.44 18.38 -13.70
CA ASP A 216 2.84 18.78 -13.51
C ASP A 216 3.46 19.29 -14.83
N ALA A 217 3.17 18.65 -15.97
CA ALA A 217 3.61 19.10 -17.29
C ALA A 217 3.03 20.47 -17.66
N TYR A 218 1.72 20.68 -17.45
CA TYR A 218 1.07 21.97 -17.70
C TYR A 218 1.66 23.10 -16.84
N ASP A 219 1.86 22.86 -15.55
CA ASP A 219 2.44 23.83 -14.61
C ASP A 219 3.87 24.20 -14.98
N MET A 220 4.66 23.25 -15.52
CA MET A 220 6.00 23.50 -16.03
C MET A 220 5.97 24.42 -17.25
N CYS A 221 5.08 24.17 -18.23
CA CYS A 221 4.95 25.00 -19.42
C CYS A 221 4.52 26.45 -19.11
N ILE A 222 3.65 26.66 -18.11
CA ILE A 222 3.26 28.01 -17.67
C ILE A 222 4.43 28.76 -17.04
N LYS A 223 5.23 28.09 -16.20
CA LYS A 223 6.36 28.74 -15.53
C LYS A 223 7.44 29.19 -16.52
N GLU A 224 7.66 28.43 -17.59
CA GLU A 224 8.63 28.81 -18.64
C GLU A 224 8.14 30.01 -19.48
N THR A 225 6.84 30.22 -19.62
CA THR A 225 6.27 31.34 -20.39
C THR A 225 6.13 32.64 -19.59
N GLN A 226 6.48 32.64 -18.30
CA GLN A 226 6.51 33.83 -17.45
C GLN A 226 7.89 34.50 -17.34
N TYR A 227 8.89 34.00 -18.07
CA TYR A 227 10.21 34.62 -18.27
C TYR A 227 10.34 35.17 -19.70
#